data_AF-A0A4Q0GXH5-F1
#
_entry.id   AF-A0A4Q0GXH5-F1
#
_cell.length_a   1.000
_cell.length_b   1.000
_cell.length_c   1.000
_cell.angle_alpha   90.00
_cell.angle_beta   90.00
_cell.angle_gamma   90.00
#
_symmetry.space_group_name_H-M   'P 1'
#
loop_
_entity.id
_entity.type
_entity.pdbx_description
1 polymer ?
#
loop_
_entity_poly.entity_id
_entity_poly.type
_entity_poly.pdbx_seq_one_letter_code
_entity_poly.pdbx_strand_id
1 'polypeptide(L)'
;MMIGVALAAMCGPLAATADPLTPTGKWSANTDGSAPVPPMGWNSWNAFNSDVDEEKVLASAQALVDTRLRDIGYRYVNIDDGWWLKRRQPDGRLMIRTSHFPSAATGADTSFRPLTDRLHAMGLKAGIYSDIGRNSCGQIYTPDFKNQPEGSVAEREVGLYGHVDQDIALFFADWNFDFIKVDGCGARGLPADAPRVKSGLYRALTPLVDMQSLGGSDVAGIRRLYEQVHTALHTYAKDRPYVYSLCLWGAGDVRAWGKDVGNTSRTSDDIQPVWPRMLTNLDTVTHRALYAHPGSWNDPDMLFVGTGDFDAAHRTEARSHFSLWAMVNSPLIIGYDLRKLTPDLLAIFGNADIVALNQDPAGNQAVLAYESGEVQIFVKTLADGSKGVALFNRTASPAKAVLTAEQLKMLPTADVRLKDLWTKKDQSFRKEIAVTLAPHETLIFRATGTRRLPGGLYLSEQTGRVNPAVDGVVVPQPDPTIYQSITPWTGTRGGGEHPQYGGWGGAEADRAPYGKLLRVAGTDFDTGIGVLANSRLEVRNQGYARFAAKVGINDSGQPRSGTTVFEVWGDGRLLAKSRPMAFGDTAAPLEAKVAGVRIVELVARGSSAAAPQPAIWADAALLR
;
A
#
# COMPACT_ATOMS: atom_id res chain seq x y z
N MET A 1 22.77 -59.52 31.30
CA MET A 1 23.82 -58.50 31.10
C MET A 1 23.33 -57.56 29.99
N MET A 2 22.66 -56.47 30.37
CA MET A 2 22.16 -55.43 29.46
C MET A 2 23.28 -54.41 29.24
N ILE A 3 23.60 -54.09 27.99
CA ILE A 3 24.43 -52.94 27.63
C ILE A 3 23.50 -51.92 26.98
N GLY A 4 23.24 -50.84 27.71
CA GLY A 4 22.53 -49.67 27.19
C GLY A 4 23.51 -48.73 26.50
N VAL A 5 23.15 -48.27 25.30
CA VAL A 5 23.85 -47.20 24.59
C VAL A 5 23.08 -45.91 24.82
N ALA A 6 23.71 -44.95 25.51
CA ALA A 6 23.17 -43.61 25.71
C ALA A 6 23.48 -42.74 24.49
N LEU A 7 22.44 -42.21 23.82
CA LEU A 7 22.59 -41.12 22.85
C LEU A 7 22.67 -39.79 23.61
N ALA A 8 23.82 -39.12 23.53
CA ALA A 8 23.97 -37.73 23.98
C ALA A 8 23.41 -36.79 22.91
N ALA A 9 22.31 -36.10 23.23
CA ALA A 9 21.80 -35.00 22.42
C ALA A 9 22.70 -33.77 22.61
N MET A 10 23.43 -33.38 21.57
CA MET A 10 24.14 -32.10 21.53
C MET A 10 23.13 -30.98 21.28
N CYS A 11 22.69 -30.30 22.34
CA CYS A 11 22.04 -28.99 22.21
C CYS A 11 23.09 -27.97 21.77
N GLY A 12 23.04 -27.56 20.49
CA GLY A 12 23.74 -26.36 20.04
C GLY A 12 23.15 -25.11 20.73
N PRO A 13 23.95 -24.03 20.91
CA PRO A 13 23.45 -22.81 21.51
C PRO A 13 22.33 -22.22 20.63
N LEU A 14 21.17 -21.96 21.23
CA LEU A 14 20.12 -21.13 20.65
C LEU A 14 20.76 -19.79 20.25
N ALA A 15 20.81 -19.49 18.95
CA ALA A 15 21.22 -18.18 18.48
C ALA A 15 20.30 -17.14 19.15
N ALA A 16 20.88 -16.24 19.95
CA ALA A 16 20.13 -15.16 20.55
C ALA A 16 19.49 -14.34 19.41
N THR A 17 18.16 -14.20 19.45
CA THR A 17 17.42 -13.37 18.50
C THR A 17 17.94 -11.93 18.62
N ALA A 18 18.44 -11.36 17.52
CA ALA A 18 18.91 -9.98 17.51
C ALA A 18 17.79 -9.04 17.96
N ASP A 19 18.10 -8.05 18.81
CA ASP A 19 17.11 -7.04 19.25
C ASP A 19 16.62 -6.27 18.02
N PRO A 20 15.32 -6.33 17.66
CA PRO A 20 14.78 -5.66 16.49
C PRO A 20 14.88 -4.13 16.57
N LEU A 21 15.06 -3.56 17.77
CA LEU A 21 15.28 -2.13 17.98
C LEU A 21 16.73 -1.70 17.77
N THR A 22 17.65 -2.63 17.51
CA THR A 22 19.07 -2.32 17.25
C THR A 22 19.16 -1.46 15.98
N PRO A 23 19.69 -0.23 16.05
CA PRO A 23 19.85 0.64 14.90
C PRO A 23 20.80 0.03 13.87
N THR A 24 20.45 0.12 12.59
CA THR A 24 21.18 -0.51 11.49
C THR A 24 21.98 0.47 10.66
N GLY A 25 21.65 1.77 10.72
CA GLY A 25 22.16 2.79 9.81
C GLY A 25 21.74 2.59 8.35
N LYS A 26 20.73 1.75 8.10
CA LYS A 26 20.25 1.37 6.77
C LYS A 26 18.76 1.64 6.64
N TRP A 27 18.33 1.75 5.38
CA TRP A 27 16.92 1.79 5.02
C TRP A 27 16.46 0.35 4.74
N SER A 28 15.47 -0.15 5.49
CA SER A 28 15.02 -1.54 5.42
C SER A 28 13.96 -1.80 4.35
N ALA A 29 13.14 -0.79 4.02
CA ALA A 29 12.06 -0.98 3.06
C ALA A 29 12.61 -1.21 1.65
N ASN A 30 11.87 -1.99 0.87
CA ASN A 30 12.27 -2.48 -0.45
C ASN A 30 12.72 -1.33 -1.36
N THR A 31 13.92 -1.49 -1.92
CA THR A 31 14.46 -0.62 -2.97
C THR A 31 14.71 -1.36 -4.28
N ASP A 32 14.40 -2.67 -4.32
CA ASP A 32 14.56 -3.50 -5.50
C ASP A 32 13.37 -3.32 -6.46
N GLY A 33 13.59 -3.70 -7.72
CA GLY A 33 12.65 -3.41 -8.79
C GLY A 33 12.61 -1.91 -9.13
N SER A 34 11.47 -1.44 -9.64
CA SER A 34 11.32 -0.09 -10.16
C SER A 34 9.91 0.46 -9.95
N ALA A 35 9.68 1.01 -8.76
CA ALA A 35 8.50 1.83 -8.45
C ALA A 35 8.89 3.12 -7.68
N PRO A 36 9.77 3.98 -8.23
CA PRO A 36 10.19 5.23 -7.56
C PRO A 36 9.04 6.21 -7.33
N VAL A 37 7.95 6.04 -8.08
CA VAL A 37 6.63 6.68 -7.95
C VAL A 37 5.57 5.58 -8.09
N PRO A 38 4.31 5.80 -7.64
CA PRO A 38 3.26 4.80 -7.76
C PRO A 38 3.09 4.32 -9.21
N PRO A 39 3.01 3.00 -9.49
CA PRO A 39 2.78 2.49 -10.83
C PRO A 39 1.47 3.00 -11.43
N MET A 40 1.46 3.33 -12.72
CA MET A 40 0.26 3.72 -13.45
C MET A 40 0.07 2.88 -14.71
N GLY A 41 -1.16 2.50 -15.01
CA GLY A 41 -1.42 1.60 -16.12
C GLY A 41 -2.87 1.17 -16.23
N TRP A 42 -3.07 -0.05 -16.72
CA TRP A 42 -4.36 -0.68 -16.95
C TRP A 42 -4.29 -2.15 -16.55
N ASN A 43 -5.39 -2.70 -16.05
CA ASN A 43 -5.54 -4.13 -15.75
C ASN A 43 -6.87 -4.65 -16.32
N SER A 44 -6.85 -5.89 -16.82
CA SER A 44 -7.98 -6.50 -17.54
C SER A 44 -9.17 -6.92 -16.67
N TRP A 45 -8.98 -7.14 -15.37
CA TRP A 45 -9.93 -7.86 -14.51
C TRP A 45 -11.29 -7.18 -14.43
N ASN A 46 -11.34 -5.91 -14.03
CA ASN A 46 -12.60 -5.20 -13.83
C ASN A 46 -13.42 -5.05 -15.13
N ALA A 47 -12.77 -5.05 -16.29
CA ALA A 47 -13.41 -4.92 -17.58
C ALA A 47 -13.91 -6.27 -18.14
N PHE A 48 -13.14 -7.35 -17.92
CA PHE A 48 -13.31 -8.61 -18.66
C PHE A 48 -13.40 -9.85 -17.79
N ASN A 49 -13.12 -9.76 -16.49
CA ASN A 49 -12.91 -10.89 -15.59
C ASN A 49 -11.96 -11.91 -16.25
N SER A 50 -12.28 -13.20 -16.15
CA SER A 50 -11.57 -14.31 -16.79
C SER A 50 -11.72 -14.35 -18.32
N ASP A 51 -12.60 -13.53 -18.93
CA ASP A 51 -12.84 -13.50 -20.38
C ASP A 51 -11.88 -12.53 -21.10
N VAL A 52 -10.60 -12.58 -20.73
CA VAL A 52 -9.52 -11.82 -21.35
C VAL A 52 -8.96 -12.55 -22.58
N ASP A 53 -8.58 -11.79 -23.61
CA ASP A 53 -7.94 -12.30 -24.83
C ASP A 53 -6.95 -11.27 -25.39
N GLU A 54 -6.13 -11.69 -26.34
CA GLU A 54 -5.08 -10.88 -26.96
C GLU A 54 -5.61 -9.63 -27.66
N GLU A 55 -6.77 -9.72 -28.33
CA GLU A 55 -7.38 -8.58 -29.02
C GLU A 55 -7.76 -7.49 -28.02
N LYS A 56 -8.46 -7.86 -26.94
CA LYS A 56 -8.83 -6.94 -25.86
C LYS A 56 -7.61 -6.27 -25.24
N VAL A 57 -6.56 -7.04 -24.95
CA VAL A 57 -5.31 -6.51 -24.35
C VAL A 57 -4.63 -5.53 -25.29
N LEU A 58 -4.44 -5.90 -26.56
CA LEU A 58 -3.77 -5.04 -27.55
C LEU A 58 -4.59 -3.79 -27.89
N ALA A 59 -5.92 -3.89 -27.93
CA ALA A 59 -6.80 -2.75 -28.16
C ALA A 59 -6.77 -1.76 -26.99
N SER A 60 -6.79 -2.25 -25.74
CA SER A 60 -6.61 -1.40 -24.56
C SER A 60 -5.23 -0.74 -24.53
N ALA A 61 -4.17 -1.48 -24.89
CA ALA A 61 -2.83 -0.94 -25.03
C ALA A 61 -2.75 0.17 -26.10
N GLN A 62 -3.40 -0.04 -27.24
CA GLN A 62 -3.45 0.96 -28.32
C GLN A 62 -4.20 2.22 -27.87
N ALA A 63 -5.31 2.07 -27.13
CA ALA A 63 -6.04 3.20 -26.58
C ALA A 63 -5.16 4.07 -25.65
N LEU A 64 -4.28 3.48 -24.83
CA LEU A 64 -3.33 4.23 -23.99
C LEU A 64 -2.35 5.08 -24.83
N VAL A 65 -1.94 4.57 -25.99
CA VAL A 65 -1.05 5.26 -26.93
C VAL A 65 -1.79 6.39 -27.64
N ASP A 66 -2.93 6.07 -28.27
CA ASP A 66 -3.69 7.00 -29.12
C ASP A 66 -4.23 8.20 -28.33
N THR A 67 -4.62 7.96 -27.07
CA THR A 67 -5.14 9.00 -26.17
C THR A 67 -4.04 9.74 -25.41
N ARG A 68 -2.78 9.35 -25.61
CA ARG A 68 -1.60 9.91 -24.93
C ARG A 68 -1.56 9.71 -23.42
N LEU A 69 -2.40 8.85 -22.86
CA LEU A 69 -2.33 8.47 -21.44
C LEU A 69 -0.97 7.83 -21.11
N ARG A 70 -0.38 7.07 -22.04
CA ARG A 70 0.99 6.55 -21.89
C ARG A 70 2.01 7.66 -21.61
N ASP A 71 1.89 8.79 -22.31
CA ASP A 71 2.87 9.89 -22.24
C ASP A 71 2.89 10.54 -20.84
N ILE A 72 1.76 10.51 -20.11
CA ILE A 72 1.65 11.06 -18.75
C ILE A 72 1.84 10.02 -17.64
N GLY A 73 2.13 8.76 -17.99
CA GLY A 73 2.58 7.75 -17.01
C GLY A 73 1.88 6.40 -17.08
N TYR A 74 0.71 6.27 -17.73
CA TYR A 74 -0.03 5.01 -17.82
C TYR A 74 0.67 4.00 -18.73
N ARG A 75 1.64 3.26 -18.19
CA ARG A 75 2.58 2.44 -18.97
C ARG A 75 2.41 0.94 -18.78
N TYR A 76 1.87 0.49 -17.64
CA TYR A 76 1.68 -0.94 -17.38
C TYR A 76 0.39 -1.45 -18.03
N VAL A 77 0.46 -2.56 -18.75
CA VAL A 77 -0.68 -3.29 -19.33
C VAL A 77 -0.68 -4.68 -18.70
N ASN A 78 -1.55 -4.86 -17.70
CA ASN A 78 -1.56 -6.03 -16.84
C ASN A 78 -2.66 -7.00 -17.29
N ILE A 79 -2.26 -8.25 -17.56
CA ILE A 79 -3.17 -9.37 -17.82
C ILE A 79 -3.45 -10.05 -16.48
N ASP A 80 -4.71 -10.02 -16.05
CA ASP A 80 -5.17 -10.66 -14.81
C ASP A 80 -5.60 -12.12 -15.05
N ASP A 81 -6.29 -12.76 -14.10
CA ASP A 81 -6.71 -14.17 -14.17
C ASP A 81 -7.47 -14.53 -15.47
N GLY A 82 -7.37 -15.78 -15.92
CA GLY A 82 -8.04 -16.33 -17.11
C GLY A 82 -7.13 -16.66 -18.30
N TRP A 83 -5.84 -16.32 -18.23
CA TRP A 83 -4.90 -16.46 -19.36
C TRP A 83 -4.34 -17.88 -19.57
N TRP A 84 -4.28 -18.67 -18.50
CA TRP A 84 -3.73 -20.02 -18.51
C TRP A 84 -4.72 -21.06 -19.07
N LEU A 85 -4.16 -22.09 -19.72
CA LEU A 85 -4.90 -23.31 -20.06
C LEU A 85 -4.81 -24.33 -18.91
N LYS A 86 -3.57 -24.65 -18.49
CA LYS A 86 -3.23 -25.66 -17.47
C LYS A 86 -1.72 -25.73 -17.23
N ARG A 87 -1.26 -26.53 -16.26
CA ARG A 87 0.12 -27.04 -16.19
C ARG A 87 0.29 -28.31 -17.02
N ARG A 88 1.42 -28.43 -17.71
CA ARG A 88 1.86 -29.66 -18.35
C ARG A 88 2.39 -30.65 -17.31
N GLN A 89 2.13 -31.94 -17.51
CA GLN A 89 2.71 -33.01 -16.72
C GLN A 89 3.74 -33.79 -17.54
N PRO A 90 4.82 -34.32 -16.93
CA PRO A 90 5.15 -34.24 -15.49
C PRO A 90 5.99 -33.01 -15.09
N ASP A 91 6.36 -32.14 -16.02
CA ASP A 91 7.35 -31.07 -15.77
C ASP A 91 6.81 -29.80 -15.11
N GLY A 92 5.48 -29.69 -14.94
CA GLY A 92 4.83 -28.59 -14.20
C GLY A 92 4.80 -27.25 -14.94
N ARG A 93 5.23 -27.18 -16.21
CA ARG A 93 5.30 -25.93 -16.97
C ARG A 93 3.89 -25.38 -17.23
N LEU A 94 3.68 -24.08 -17.00
CA LEU A 94 2.42 -23.41 -17.36
C LEU A 94 2.25 -23.33 -18.88
N MET A 95 1.05 -23.71 -19.34
CA MET A 95 0.61 -23.61 -20.73
C MET A 95 -0.40 -22.47 -20.87
N ILE A 96 -0.20 -21.63 -21.89
CA ILE A 96 -1.08 -20.50 -22.21
C ILE A 96 -2.28 -21.01 -23.02
N ARG A 97 -3.46 -20.40 -22.80
CA ARG A 97 -4.67 -20.65 -23.61
C ARG A 97 -4.54 -19.98 -24.99
N THR A 98 -3.91 -20.67 -25.94
CA THR A 98 -3.62 -20.11 -27.28
C THR A 98 -4.87 -19.83 -28.13
N SER A 99 -6.03 -20.38 -27.80
CA SER A 99 -7.29 -19.99 -28.42
C SER A 99 -7.72 -18.55 -28.08
N HIS A 100 -7.22 -17.99 -26.97
CA HIS A 100 -7.44 -16.60 -26.54
C HIS A 100 -6.22 -15.72 -26.81
N PHE A 101 -5.03 -16.31 -26.78
CA PHE A 101 -3.76 -15.65 -27.05
C PHE A 101 -3.04 -16.34 -28.22
N PRO A 102 -3.49 -16.12 -29.47
CA PRO A 102 -2.98 -16.85 -30.62
C PRO A 102 -1.48 -16.59 -30.88
N SER A 103 -0.95 -15.40 -30.56
CA SER A 103 0.49 -15.15 -30.68
C SER A 103 1.35 -16.05 -29.76
N ALA A 104 0.74 -16.61 -28.71
CA ALA A 104 1.45 -17.49 -27.79
C ALA A 104 1.68 -18.91 -28.33
N ALA A 105 1.13 -19.24 -29.50
CA ALA A 105 1.35 -20.52 -30.19
C ALA A 105 2.73 -20.55 -30.89
N THR A 106 3.81 -20.56 -30.10
CA THR A 106 5.20 -20.49 -30.59
C THR A 106 5.86 -21.86 -30.87
N GLY A 107 5.08 -22.94 -30.86
CA GLY A 107 5.57 -24.32 -31.03
C GLY A 107 5.09 -25.24 -29.91
N ALA A 108 5.94 -26.18 -29.50
CA ALA A 108 5.62 -27.15 -28.44
C ALA A 108 5.48 -26.49 -27.06
N ASP A 109 6.26 -25.44 -26.80
CA ASP A 109 6.13 -24.58 -25.63
C ASP A 109 5.42 -23.28 -26.02
N THR A 110 4.32 -22.97 -25.32
CA THR A 110 3.64 -21.69 -25.48
C THR A 110 4.46 -20.56 -24.87
N SER A 111 4.41 -19.37 -25.46
CA SER A 111 5.16 -18.21 -24.97
C SER A 111 4.43 -16.89 -25.10
N PHE A 112 4.39 -16.09 -24.03
CA PHE A 112 3.91 -14.71 -24.11
C PHE A 112 4.91 -13.73 -24.72
N ARG A 113 6.11 -14.19 -25.09
CA ARG A 113 7.15 -13.32 -25.63
C ARG A 113 6.71 -12.45 -26.82
N PRO A 114 5.96 -12.97 -27.83
CA PRO A 114 5.46 -12.14 -28.92
C PRO A 114 4.52 -11.01 -28.46
N LEU A 115 3.67 -11.27 -27.45
CA LEU A 115 2.77 -10.27 -26.88
C LEU A 115 3.56 -9.20 -26.10
N THR A 116 4.50 -9.60 -25.25
CA THR A 116 5.30 -8.65 -24.47
C THR A 116 6.20 -7.81 -25.36
N ASP A 117 6.84 -8.39 -26.38
CA ASP A 117 7.63 -7.65 -27.36
C ASP A 117 6.77 -6.61 -28.12
N ARG A 118 5.50 -6.95 -28.44
CA ARG A 118 4.58 -6.01 -29.07
C ARG A 118 4.22 -4.85 -28.14
N LEU A 119 3.93 -5.12 -26.87
CA LEU A 119 3.67 -4.08 -25.87
C LEU A 119 4.90 -3.18 -25.66
N HIS A 120 6.10 -3.77 -25.62
CA HIS A 120 7.36 -3.03 -25.51
C HIS A 120 7.62 -2.14 -26.72
N ALA A 121 7.33 -2.63 -27.94
CA ALA A 121 7.44 -1.83 -29.17
C ALA A 121 6.49 -0.61 -29.17
N MET A 122 5.39 -0.67 -28.42
CA MET A 122 4.46 0.45 -28.19
C MET A 122 4.94 1.44 -27.10
N GLY A 123 6.09 1.17 -26.47
CA GLY A 123 6.59 1.93 -25.32
C GLY A 123 5.84 1.65 -24.01
N LEU A 124 5.14 0.52 -23.93
CA LEU A 124 4.42 0.06 -22.75
C LEU A 124 5.21 -1.01 -22.01
N LYS A 125 4.70 -1.39 -20.84
CA LYS A 125 5.23 -2.39 -19.92
C LYS A 125 4.21 -3.50 -19.77
N ALA A 126 4.64 -4.76 -19.82
CA ALA A 126 3.75 -5.90 -19.74
C ALA A 126 3.67 -6.41 -18.30
N GLY A 127 2.44 -6.65 -17.81
CA GLY A 127 2.21 -7.27 -16.50
C GLY A 127 1.44 -8.57 -16.57
N ILE A 128 1.74 -9.46 -15.63
CA ILE A 128 1.09 -10.78 -15.50
C ILE A 128 0.53 -10.99 -14.09
N TYR A 129 -0.40 -11.91 -13.98
CA TYR A 129 -1.02 -12.33 -12.73
C TYR A 129 -0.68 -13.77 -12.38
N SER A 130 -0.49 -14.04 -11.09
CA SER A 130 -0.45 -15.37 -10.50
C SER A 130 -1.01 -15.35 -9.07
N ASP A 131 -1.05 -16.51 -8.41
CA ASP A 131 -1.50 -16.70 -7.03
C ASP A 131 -0.41 -17.44 -6.26
N ILE A 132 -0.16 -17.07 -5.00
CA ILE A 132 0.90 -17.67 -4.18
C ILE A 132 0.60 -19.11 -3.75
N GLY A 133 -0.68 -19.50 -3.76
CA GLY A 133 -1.16 -20.83 -3.44
C GLY A 133 -1.17 -21.78 -4.63
N ARG A 134 -1.93 -22.88 -4.52
CA ARG A 134 -2.02 -23.92 -5.58
C ARG A 134 -2.87 -23.49 -6.77
N ASN A 135 -3.87 -22.66 -6.54
CA ASN A 135 -4.93 -22.33 -7.49
C ASN A 135 -5.23 -20.84 -7.40
N SER A 136 -5.69 -20.26 -8.50
CA SER A 136 -5.98 -18.83 -8.56
C SER A 136 -7.30 -18.45 -7.89
N CYS A 137 -7.52 -17.14 -7.73
CA CYS A 137 -8.79 -16.62 -7.26
C CYS A 137 -9.97 -17.03 -8.16
N GLY A 138 -9.80 -17.00 -9.48
CA GLY A 138 -10.84 -17.40 -10.44
C GLY A 138 -11.33 -18.83 -10.23
N GLN A 139 -10.43 -19.75 -9.85
CA GLN A 139 -10.79 -21.15 -9.57
C GLN A 139 -11.55 -21.32 -8.26
N ILE A 140 -11.32 -20.43 -7.30
CA ILE A 140 -11.84 -20.53 -5.94
C ILE A 140 -13.15 -19.75 -5.82
N TYR A 141 -13.18 -18.49 -6.24
CA TYR A 141 -14.29 -17.58 -5.97
C TYR A 141 -15.24 -17.36 -7.14
N THR A 142 -14.80 -17.57 -8.38
CA THR A 142 -15.63 -17.39 -9.58
C THR A 142 -15.54 -18.61 -10.51
N PRO A 143 -15.77 -19.84 -10.00
CA PRO A 143 -15.56 -21.08 -10.76
C PRO A 143 -16.48 -21.23 -11.98
N ASP A 144 -17.56 -20.46 -12.03
CA ASP A 144 -18.55 -20.38 -13.11
C ASP A 144 -18.15 -19.38 -14.20
N PHE A 145 -17.12 -18.58 -13.98
CA PHE A 145 -16.57 -17.72 -15.02
C PHE A 145 -15.91 -18.57 -16.11
N LYS A 146 -15.82 -17.99 -17.31
CA LYS A 146 -15.18 -18.64 -18.46
C LYS A 146 -13.69 -18.88 -18.22
N ASN A 147 -13.10 -19.75 -19.04
CA ASN A 147 -11.65 -19.91 -19.18
C ASN A 147 -10.91 -20.41 -17.94
N GLN A 148 -11.61 -21.15 -17.06
CA GLN A 148 -10.98 -21.87 -15.96
C GLN A 148 -9.94 -22.88 -16.47
N PRO A 149 -8.85 -23.14 -15.71
CA PRO A 149 -7.90 -24.19 -16.04
C PRO A 149 -8.54 -25.57 -16.24
N GLU A 150 -8.00 -26.33 -17.19
CA GLU A 150 -8.57 -27.60 -17.66
C GLU A 150 -7.69 -28.81 -17.32
N GLY A 151 -8.22 -30.02 -17.47
CA GLY A 151 -7.49 -31.28 -17.25
C GLY A 151 -7.67 -31.85 -15.84
N SER A 152 -6.72 -32.68 -15.42
CA SER A 152 -6.67 -33.32 -14.09
C SER A 152 -6.44 -32.31 -12.95
N VAL A 153 -6.57 -32.75 -11.70
CA VAL A 153 -6.34 -31.91 -10.51
C VAL A 153 -4.95 -31.26 -10.56
N ALA A 154 -3.90 -32.04 -10.86
CA ALA A 154 -2.54 -31.53 -10.95
C ALA A 154 -2.33 -30.56 -12.12
N GLU A 155 -3.00 -30.77 -13.26
CA GLU A 155 -2.95 -29.85 -14.40
C GLU A 155 -3.65 -28.51 -14.09
N ARG A 156 -4.67 -28.51 -13.22
CA ARG A 156 -5.40 -27.29 -12.86
C ARG A 156 -4.74 -26.45 -11.77
N GLU A 157 -3.69 -26.92 -11.10
CA GLU A 157 -2.99 -26.17 -10.05
C GLU A 157 -2.05 -25.11 -10.63
N VAL A 158 -2.59 -24.01 -11.16
CA VAL A 158 -1.83 -22.99 -11.89
C VAL A 158 -1.16 -21.91 -11.02
N GLY A 159 -1.34 -21.96 -9.69
CA GLY A 159 -0.68 -21.04 -8.75
C GLY A 159 0.76 -21.43 -8.44
N LEU A 160 1.54 -20.52 -7.86
CA LEU A 160 2.99 -20.61 -7.66
C LEU A 160 3.43 -21.64 -6.60
N TYR A 161 2.53 -22.18 -5.80
CA TYR A 161 2.92 -23.03 -4.67
C TYR A 161 3.68 -24.28 -5.12
N GLY A 162 4.97 -24.34 -4.78
CA GLY A 162 5.90 -25.40 -5.20
C GLY A 162 6.56 -25.18 -6.58
N HIS A 163 6.26 -24.07 -7.25
CA HIS A 163 6.73 -23.73 -8.60
C HIS A 163 7.32 -22.31 -8.71
N VAL A 164 7.51 -21.58 -7.61
CA VAL A 164 7.96 -20.16 -7.59
C VAL A 164 9.15 -19.91 -8.52
N ASP A 165 10.27 -20.62 -8.34
CA ASP A 165 11.47 -20.40 -9.17
C ASP A 165 11.20 -20.68 -10.66
N GLN A 166 10.52 -21.79 -10.96
CA GLN A 166 10.21 -22.19 -12.33
C GLN A 166 9.32 -21.18 -13.04
N ASP A 167 8.26 -20.73 -12.39
CA ASP A 167 7.27 -19.84 -12.98
C ASP A 167 7.77 -18.41 -13.05
N ILE A 168 8.53 -17.93 -12.05
CA ILE A 168 9.14 -16.59 -12.13
C ILE A 168 10.24 -16.54 -13.21
N ALA A 169 11.03 -17.61 -13.38
CA ALA A 169 11.93 -17.73 -14.53
C ALA A 169 11.18 -17.64 -15.86
N LEU A 170 10.07 -18.38 -15.99
CA LEU A 170 9.22 -18.36 -17.17
C LEU A 170 8.68 -16.95 -17.46
N PHE A 171 8.16 -16.26 -16.45
CA PHE A 171 7.55 -14.94 -16.62
C PHE A 171 8.59 -13.85 -16.95
N PHE A 172 9.72 -13.82 -16.24
CA PHE A 172 10.67 -12.70 -16.32
C PHE A 172 11.87 -12.94 -17.21
N ALA A 173 12.36 -14.18 -17.34
CA ALA A 173 13.47 -14.49 -18.24
C ALA A 173 12.98 -14.87 -19.64
N ASP A 174 11.98 -15.75 -19.75
CA ASP A 174 11.53 -16.26 -21.05
C ASP A 174 10.51 -15.32 -21.71
N TRP A 175 9.44 -14.98 -20.98
CA TRP A 175 8.32 -14.19 -21.49
C TRP A 175 8.52 -12.69 -21.39
N ASN A 176 9.57 -12.23 -20.69
CA ASN A 176 9.98 -10.83 -20.67
C ASN A 176 8.95 -9.85 -20.06
N PHE A 177 8.18 -10.28 -19.04
CA PHE A 177 7.29 -9.38 -18.29
C PHE A 177 8.05 -8.34 -17.45
N ASP A 178 7.40 -7.23 -17.12
CA ASP A 178 7.93 -6.13 -16.28
C ASP A 178 7.15 -5.95 -14.98
N PHE A 179 6.00 -6.60 -14.82
CA PHE A 179 5.13 -6.46 -13.66
C PHE A 179 4.53 -7.81 -13.31
N ILE A 180 4.42 -8.13 -12.02
CA ILE A 180 3.63 -9.27 -11.55
C ILE A 180 2.73 -8.88 -10.39
N LYS A 181 1.44 -9.21 -10.48
CA LYS A 181 0.51 -9.28 -9.35
C LYS A 181 0.51 -10.71 -8.84
N VAL A 182 0.78 -10.91 -7.55
CA VAL A 182 0.67 -12.21 -6.89
C VAL A 182 -0.41 -12.15 -5.83
N ASP A 183 -1.41 -12.99 -5.99
CA ASP A 183 -2.60 -13.09 -5.13
C ASP A 183 -2.46 -14.10 -3.99
N GLY A 184 -3.46 -14.11 -3.09
CA GLY A 184 -3.48 -14.92 -1.87
C GLY A 184 -4.57 -15.99 -1.81
N CYS A 185 -5.40 -16.16 -2.84
CA CYS A 185 -6.60 -17.00 -2.77
C CYS A 185 -6.28 -18.46 -2.54
N GLY A 186 -5.30 -19.02 -3.25
CA GLY A 186 -4.90 -20.41 -3.11
C GLY A 186 -4.31 -20.73 -1.74
N ALA A 187 -3.70 -19.74 -1.07
CA ALA A 187 -3.15 -19.87 0.28
C ALA A 187 -4.22 -19.69 1.40
N ARG A 188 -5.49 -19.46 1.01
CA ARG A 188 -6.63 -19.29 1.92
C ARG A 188 -7.76 -20.28 1.65
N GLY A 189 -8.16 -20.45 0.40
CA GLY A 189 -9.47 -20.98 0.02
C GLY A 189 -9.59 -22.50 -0.09
N LEU A 190 -8.56 -23.26 0.26
CA LEU A 190 -8.50 -24.71 0.03
C LEU A 190 -8.16 -25.55 1.28
N PRO A 191 -8.79 -25.32 2.46
CA PRO A 191 -8.59 -26.20 3.60
C PRO A 191 -9.11 -27.62 3.32
N ALA A 192 -8.61 -28.61 4.07
CA ALA A 192 -8.92 -30.03 3.86
C ALA A 192 -10.43 -30.36 3.96
N ASP A 193 -11.19 -29.57 4.70
CA ASP A 193 -12.61 -29.76 4.93
C ASP A 193 -13.52 -29.02 3.93
N ALA A 194 -12.95 -28.16 3.07
CA ALA A 194 -13.70 -27.43 2.06
C ALA A 194 -14.46 -28.40 1.13
N PRO A 195 -15.73 -28.11 0.77
CA PRO A 195 -16.53 -29.01 -0.07
C PRO A 195 -15.86 -29.41 -1.38
N ARG A 196 -15.13 -28.49 -2.02
CA ARG A 196 -14.43 -28.74 -3.29
C ARG A 196 -13.15 -29.56 -3.13
N VAL A 197 -12.55 -29.56 -1.94
CA VAL A 197 -11.42 -30.44 -1.63
C VAL A 197 -11.95 -31.85 -1.33
N LYS A 198 -13.02 -31.97 -0.53
CA LYS A 198 -13.69 -33.24 -0.24
C LYS A 198 -14.25 -33.92 -1.49
N SER A 199 -14.72 -33.16 -2.47
CA SER A 199 -15.18 -33.71 -3.75
C SER A 199 -14.05 -34.18 -4.67
N GLY A 200 -12.78 -33.95 -4.30
CA GLY A 200 -11.62 -34.28 -5.12
C GLY A 200 -11.36 -33.29 -6.27
N LEU A 201 -12.02 -32.14 -6.29
CA LEU A 201 -11.84 -31.13 -7.36
C LEU A 201 -10.50 -30.39 -7.21
N TYR A 202 -10.06 -30.17 -5.97
CA TYR A 202 -8.80 -29.50 -5.62
C TYR A 202 -8.04 -30.28 -4.54
N ARG A 203 -6.71 -30.10 -4.47
CA ARG A 203 -5.92 -30.56 -3.32
C ARG A 203 -5.96 -29.54 -2.19
N ALA A 204 -5.89 -30.06 -0.96
CA ALA A 204 -5.81 -29.23 0.22
C ALA A 204 -4.49 -28.42 0.24
N LEU A 205 -4.59 -27.20 0.74
CA LEU A 205 -3.47 -26.42 1.29
C LEU A 205 -3.94 -25.85 2.63
N THR A 206 -3.17 -26.08 3.70
CA THR A 206 -3.47 -25.48 5.00
C THR A 206 -3.52 -23.96 4.85
N PRO A 207 -4.65 -23.31 5.20
CA PRO A 207 -4.76 -21.86 5.08
C PRO A 207 -3.69 -21.15 5.91
N LEU A 208 -2.98 -20.21 5.28
CA LEU A 208 -2.03 -19.32 5.95
C LEU A 208 -2.67 -18.00 6.33
N VAL A 209 -3.78 -17.66 5.68
CA VAL A 209 -4.54 -16.43 5.93
C VAL A 209 -5.90 -16.82 6.48
N ASP A 210 -6.24 -16.27 7.63
CA ASP A 210 -7.58 -16.32 8.23
C ASP A 210 -8.24 -14.95 8.08
N MET A 211 -9.31 -14.89 7.29
CA MET A 211 -10.07 -13.67 7.05
C MET A 211 -11.18 -13.45 8.07
N GLN A 212 -11.45 -14.45 8.92
CA GLN A 212 -12.40 -14.33 10.01
C GLN A 212 -11.72 -13.80 11.28
N SER A 213 -10.40 -13.98 11.40
CA SER A 213 -9.62 -13.54 12.55
C SER A 213 -8.22 -13.08 12.17
N LEU A 214 -7.89 -11.83 12.50
CA LEU A 214 -6.54 -11.28 12.37
C LEU A 214 -5.47 -12.16 13.03
N GLY A 215 -5.76 -12.68 14.22
CA GLY A 215 -4.83 -13.52 14.98
C GLY A 215 -4.74 -14.97 14.49
N GLY A 216 -5.62 -15.40 13.58
CA GLY A 216 -5.63 -16.75 13.03
C GLY A 216 -4.66 -16.98 11.86
N SER A 217 -4.10 -15.90 11.30
CA SER A 217 -3.19 -15.97 10.15
C SER A 217 -1.76 -16.39 10.56
N ASP A 218 -1.13 -17.27 9.80
CA ASP A 218 0.32 -17.53 9.86
C ASP A 218 1.09 -16.45 9.08
N VAL A 219 1.25 -15.29 9.72
CA VAL A 219 1.96 -14.12 9.16
C VAL A 219 3.37 -14.49 8.71
N ALA A 220 4.08 -15.31 9.48
CA ALA A 220 5.45 -15.71 9.14
C ALA A 220 5.47 -16.65 7.93
N GLY A 221 4.52 -17.59 7.83
CA GLY A 221 4.37 -18.49 6.70
C GLY A 221 4.04 -17.77 5.41
N ILE A 222 3.05 -16.88 5.42
CA ILE A 222 2.66 -16.16 4.21
C ILE A 222 3.78 -15.21 3.75
N ARG A 223 4.43 -14.49 4.68
CA ARG A 223 5.59 -13.65 4.38
C ARG A 223 6.70 -14.44 3.69
N ARG A 224 7.05 -15.63 4.19
CA ARG A 224 8.08 -16.49 3.58
C ARG A 224 7.77 -16.85 2.13
N LEU A 225 6.51 -17.11 1.78
CA LEU A 225 6.14 -17.42 0.39
C LEU A 225 6.34 -16.21 -0.53
N TYR A 226 5.95 -15.02 -0.08
CA TYR A 226 6.17 -13.79 -0.84
C TYR A 226 7.66 -13.40 -0.95
N GLU A 227 8.46 -13.67 0.08
CA GLU A 227 9.92 -13.50 0.05
C GLU A 227 10.61 -14.46 -0.96
N GLN A 228 10.07 -15.67 -1.16
CA GLN A 228 10.55 -16.58 -2.20
C GLN A 228 10.35 -15.99 -3.60
N VAL A 229 9.18 -15.40 -3.86
CA VAL A 229 8.90 -14.72 -5.14
C VAL A 229 9.82 -13.52 -5.32
N HIS A 230 10.01 -12.69 -4.29
CA HIS A 230 10.95 -11.56 -4.33
C HIS A 230 12.38 -12.03 -4.69
N THR A 231 12.86 -13.10 -4.06
CA THR A 231 14.19 -13.67 -4.34
C THR A 231 14.30 -14.20 -5.78
N ALA A 232 13.27 -14.89 -6.26
CA ALA A 232 13.21 -15.40 -7.63
C ALA A 232 13.17 -14.24 -8.64
N LEU A 233 12.41 -13.18 -8.37
CA LEU A 233 12.34 -11.99 -9.22
C LEU A 233 13.71 -11.34 -9.37
N HIS A 234 14.41 -11.14 -8.25
CA HIS A 234 15.77 -10.58 -8.26
C HIS A 234 16.72 -11.42 -9.12
N THR A 235 16.59 -12.75 -9.05
CA THR A 235 17.41 -13.70 -9.82
C THR A 235 17.10 -13.67 -11.32
N TYR A 236 15.82 -13.72 -11.70
CA TYR A 236 15.41 -13.95 -13.09
C TYR A 236 15.14 -12.67 -13.88
N ALA A 237 14.89 -11.54 -13.22
CA ALA A 237 14.78 -10.26 -13.90
C ALA A 237 16.14 -9.75 -14.41
N LYS A 238 17.28 -10.25 -13.90
CA LYS A 238 18.65 -9.91 -14.35
C LYS A 238 18.87 -8.40 -14.48
N ASP A 239 18.64 -7.67 -13.39
CA ASP A 239 18.72 -6.21 -13.30
C ASP A 239 17.71 -5.42 -14.15
N ARG A 240 16.82 -6.09 -14.91
CA ARG A 240 15.72 -5.39 -15.60
C ARG A 240 14.76 -4.81 -14.55
N PRO A 241 14.33 -3.55 -14.70
CA PRO A 241 13.28 -2.95 -13.89
C PRO A 241 12.01 -3.82 -13.88
N TYR A 242 11.49 -4.14 -12.69
CA TYR A 242 10.20 -4.81 -12.52
C TYR A 242 9.35 -4.18 -11.42
N VAL A 243 8.06 -4.49 -11.40
CA VAL A 243 7.15 -4.17 -10.29
C VAL A 243 6.56 -5.44 -9.71
N TYR A 244 6.70 -5.61 -8.40
CA TYR A 244 6.08 -6.69 -7.65
C TYR A 244 4.89 -6.20 -6.82
N SER A 245 3.67 -6.61 -7.19
CA SER A 245 2.43 -6.24 -6.52
C SER A 245 1.91 -7.38 -5.65
N LEU A 246 1.85 -7.15 -4.34
CA LEU A 246 1.35 -8.09 -3.33
C LEU A 246 -0.16 -7.94 -3.20
N CYS A 247 -0.91 -9.01 -3.42
CA CYS A 247 -2.36 -9.02 -3.30
C CYS A 247 -2.80 -9.98 -2.17
N LEU A 248 -2.72 -9.47 -0.93
CA LEU A 248 -3.17 -10.14 0.30
C LEU A 248 -4.30 -9.38 1.00
N TRP A 249 -4.87 -8.37 0.34
CA TRP A 249 -6.05 -7.65 0.83
C TRP A 249 -5.89 -7.03 2.22
N GLY A 250 -4.70 -6.61 2.61
CA GLY A 250 -4.43 -6.11 3.96
C GLY A 250 -4.34 -7.19 5.05
N ALA A 251 -4.60 -8.46 4.72
CA ALA A 251 -4.53 -9.59 5.63
C ALA A 251 -3.09 -10.04 5.90
N GLY A 252 -2.90 -10.91 6.90
CA GLY A 252 -1.58 -11.40 7.29
C GLY A 252 -0.62 -10.29 7.74
N ASP A 253 -1.16 -9.18 8.26
CA ASP A 253 -0.42 -7.96 8.65
C ASP A 253 0.57 -7.47 7.59
N VAL A 254 0.18 -7.57 6.30
CA VAL A 254 1.00 -7.14 5.16
C VAL A 254 1.45 -5.68 5.25
N ARG A 255 0.74 -4.84 6.02
CA ARG A 255 1.16 -3.47 6.35
C ARG A 255 2.55 -3.44 7.01
N ALA A 256 2.87 -4.36 7.91
CA ALA A 256 4.12 -4.36 8.66
C ALA A 256 5.33 -4.78 7.80
N TRP A 257 5.14 -5.74 6.90
CA TRP A 257 6.25 -6.41 6.19
C TRP A 257 6.20 -6.30 4.67
N GLY A 258 5.03 -6.03 4.07
CA GLY A 258 4.86 -5.98 2.60
C GLY A 258 5.78 -4.95 1.95
N LYS A 259 6.02 -3.84 2.65
CA LYS A 259 6.95 -2.79 2.23
C LYS A 259 8.41 -3.21 2.14
N ASP A 260 8.78 -4.31 2.80
CA ASP A 260 10.15 -4.86 2.78
C ASP A 260 10.32 -5.89 1.65
N VAL A 261 9.25 -6.28 0.97
CA VAL A 261 9.23 -7.38 -0.01
C VAL A 261 8.76 -6.92 -1.40
N GLY A 262 7.69 -6.15 -1.44
CA GLY A 262 6.98 -5.74 -2.65
C GLY A 262 7.22 -4.29 -3.05
N ASN A 263 6.75 -3.94 -4.24
CA ASN A 263 6.65 -2.56 -4.70
C ASN A 263 5.25 -1.96 -4.49
N THR A 264 4.22 -2.80 -4.40
CA THR A 264 2.89 -2.40 -3.93
C THR A 264 2.32 -3.47 -3.02
N SER A 265 1.45 -3.10 -2.09
CA SER A 265 0.76 -4.04 -1.21
C SER A 265 -0.70 -3.65 -1.06
N ARG A 266 -1.59 -4.55 -1.50
CA ARG A 266 -3.03 -4.39 -1.37
C ARG A 266 -3.42 -4.24 0.09
N THR A 267 -4.19 -3.21 0.42
CA THR A 267 -4.58 -2.88 1.80
C THR A 267 -6.01 -3.27 2.15
N SER A 268 -6.80 -3.64 1.14
CA SER A 268 -8.22 -3.97 1.24
C SER A 268 -8.60 -5.15 0.34
N ASP A 269 -9.74 -5.79 0.62
CA ASP A 269 -10.41 -6.66 -0.35
C ASP A 269 -10.73 -5.88 -1.64
N ASP A 270 -11.21 -6.57 -2.66
CA ASP A 270 -11.44 -5.97 -3.97
C ASP A 270 -12.41 -4.78 -3.91
N ILE A 271 -12.02 -3.67 -4.53
CA ILE A 271 -12.89 -2.51 -4.74
C ILE A 271 -14.07 -2.94 -5.63
N GLN A 272 -15.17 -2.20 -5.59
CA GLN A 272 -16.34 -2.39 -6.46
C GLN A 272 -16.87 -1.03 -6.93
N PRO A 273 -17.66 -0.97 -8.02
CA PRO A 273 -18.13 0.28 -8.60
C PRO A 273 -19.31 0.88 -7.81
N VAL A 274 -19.22 0.88 -6.48
CA VAL A 274 -20.21 1.45 -5.56
C VAL A 274 -19.51 2.32 -4.51
N TRP A 275 -20.10 3.47 -4.19
CA TRP A 275 -19.53 4.47 -3.27
C TRP A 275 -19.14 3.90 -1.88
N PRO A 276 -19.98 3.10 -1.20
CA PRO A 276 -19.64 2.57 0.12
C PRO A 276 -18.38 1.70 0.09
N ARG A 277 -18.14 0.96 -1.00
CA ARG A 277 -16.95 0.12 -1.14
C ARG A 277 -15.70 0.96 -1.38
N MET A 278 -15.79 2.02 -2.18
CA MET A 278 -14.69 2.97 -2.36
C MET A 278 -14.29 3.61 -1.02
N LEU A 279 -15.25 3.97 -0.16
CA LEU A 279 -14.96 4.45 1.20
C LEU A 279 -14.20 3.42 2.03
N THR A 280 -14.64 2.15 2.04
CA THR A 280 -13.92 1.07 2.74
C THR A 280 -12.47 0.98 2.27
N ASN A 281 -12.24 0.91 0.95
CA ASN A 281 -10.91 0.82 0.38
C ASN A 281 -10.03 2.03 0.73
N LEU A 282 -10.57 3.25 0.61
CA LEU A 282 -9.88 4.48 0.99
C LEU A 282 -9.46 4.47 2.46
N ASP A 283 -10.37 4.10 3.36
CA ASP A 283 -10.09 4.13 4.81
C ASP A 283 -9.01 3.11 5.22
N THR A 284 -8.80 2.04 4.44
CA THR A 284 -7.70 1.09 4.70
C THR A 284 -6.31 1.68 4.49
N VAL A 285 -6.18 2.83 3.81
CA VAL A 285 -4.89 3.48 3.50
C VAL A 285 -4.70 4.84 4.15
N THR A 286 -5.76 5.52 4.56
CA THR A 286 -5.70 6.92 5.02
C THR A 286 -4.78 7.13 6.22
N HIS A 287 -4.70 6.15 7.12
CA HIS A 287 -3.84 6.17 8.32
C HIS A 287 -2.48 5.47 8.12
N ARG A 288 -2.11 5.14 6.87
CA ARG A 288 -0.90 4.36 6.54
C ARG A 288 0.17 5.15 5.78
N ALA A 289 0.16 6.47 5.86
CA ALA A 289 1.05 7.33 5.08
C ALA A 289 2.56 7.05 5.30
N LEU A 290 2.94 6.55 6.48
CA LEU A 290 4.33 6.17 6.80
C LEU A 290 4.75 4.80 6.26
N TYR A 291 3.82 4.00 5.74
CA TYR A 291 4.09 2.67 5.17
C TYR A 291 4.18 2.69 3.63
N ALA A 292 4.15 3.89 3.05
CA ALA A 292 4.35 4.12 1.63
C ALA A 292 5.55 5.05 1.41
N HIS A 293 6.43 4.67 0.48
CA HIS A 293 7.66 5.39 0.18
C HIS A 293 8.11 5.08 -1.26
N PRO A 294 9.00 5.89 -1.86
CA PRO A 294 9.62 5.56 -3.13
C PRO A 294 10.20 4.14 -3.13
N GLY A 295 9.63 3.25 -3.95
CA GLY A 295 9.94 1.83 -4.01
C GLY A 295 8.84 0.89 -3.49
N SER A 296 7.92 1.37 -2.64
CA SER A 296 6.83 0.57 -2.03
C SER A 296 5.58 1.41 -1.73
N TRP A 297 4.41 1.03 -2.25
CA TRP A 297 3.17 1.81 -2.15
C TRP A 297 2.00 1.04 -1.54
N ASN A 298 1.18 1.72 -0.75
CA ASN A 298 -0.12 1.20 -0.31
C ASN A 298 -1.07 1.13 -1.51
N ASP A 299 -1.74 0.00 -1.71
CA ASP A 299 -2.64 -0.24 -2.83
C ASP A 299 -4.08 -0.46 -2.35
N PRO A 300 -4.95 0.57 -2.34
CA PRO A 300 -6.39 0.44 -2.06
C PRO A 300 -7.18 -0.16 -3.23
N ASP A 301 -6.52 -0.83 -4.18
CA ASP A 301 -7.04 -1.49 -5.38
C ASP A 301 -7.30 -0.53 -6.57
N MET A 302 -7.65 -1.10 -7.73
CA MET A 302 -7.76 -0.45 -9.03
C MET A 302 -8.83 0.67 -9.10
N LEU A 303 -8.75 1.49 -10.15
CA LEU A 303 -9.75 2.52 -10.48
C LEU A 303 -10.97 1.90 -11.19
N PHE A 304 -12.16 2.06 -10.62
CA PHE A 304 -13.47 1.79 -11.26
C PHE A 304 -14.07 3.01 -12.00
N VAL A 305 -13.29 4.09 -12.19
CA VAL A 305 -13.73 5.25 -12.98
C VAL A 305 -14.21 4.78 -14.35
N GLY A 306 -15.45 5.14 -14.71
CA GLY A 306 -16.15 4.68 -15.90
C GLY A 306 -17.23 3.60 -15.66
N THR A 307 -17.44 3.15 -14.42
CA THR A 307 -18.40 2.06 -14.13
C THR A 307 -19.18 2.32 -12.82
N GLY A 308 -20.47 1.95 -12.81
CA GLY A 308 -21.37 2.09 -11.66
C GLY A 308 -21.42 3.53 -11.13
N ASP A 309 -21.21 3.70 -9.82
CA ASP A 309 -21.24 5.00 -9.14
C ASP A 309 -20.10 5.94 -9.58
N PHE A 310 -19.20 5.52 -10.48
CA PHE A 310 -18.07 6.30 -10.96
C PHE A 310 -18.08 6.50 -12.48
N ASP A 311 -19.24 6.37 -13.13
CA ASP A 311 -19.38 6.52 -14.58
C ASP A 311 -19.51 7.99 -15.04
N ALA A 312 -19.79 8.19 -16.33
CA ALA A 312 -19.91 9.53 -16.92
C ALA A 312 -21.15 10.31 -16.40
N ALA A 313 -22.19 9.62 -15.92
CA ALA A 313 -23.36 10.26 -15.32
C ALA A 313 -23.11 10.67 -13.86
N HIS A 314 -22.19 9.98 -13.17
CA HIS A 314 -21.77 10.23 -11.79
C HIS A 314 -20.38 10.89 -11.74
N ARG A 315 -20.23 12.00 -12.48
CA ARG A 315 -18.93 12.65 -12.69
C ARG A 315 -18.28 13.15 -11.39
N THR A 316 -19.08 13.59 -10.42
CA THR A 316 -18.58 14.08 -9.13
C THR A 316 -17.86 12.96 -8.39
N GLU A 317 -18.52 11.81 -8.26
CA GLU A 317 -17.97 10.62 -7.64
C GLU A 317 -16.75 10.09 -8.38
N ALA A 318 -16.80 10.05 -9.72
CA ALA A 318 -15.68 9.64 -10.56
C ALA A 318 -14.44 10.53 -10.35
N ARG A 319 -14.63 11.85 -10.25
CA ARG A 319 -13.55 12.81 -9.96
C ARG A 319 -13.03 12.66 -8.53
N SER A 320 -13.91 12.42 -7.56
CA SER A 320 -13.51 12.18 -6.17
C SER A 320 -12.66 10.92 -6.04
N HIS A 321 -13.10 9.81 -6.63
CA HIS A 321 -12.35 8.56 -6.66
C HIS A 321 -10.93 8.76 -7.20
N PHE A 322 -10.81 9.36 -8.38
CA PHE A 322 -9.51 9.64 -9.01
C PHE A 322 -8.61 10.58 -8.17
N SER A 323 -9.21 11.65 -7.61
CA SER A 323 -8.49 12.65 -6.82
C SER A 323 -7.95 12.06 -5.52
N LEU A 324 -8.73 11.22 -4.85
CA LEU A 324 -8.36 10.60 -3.59
C LEU A 324 -7.25 9.56 -3.79
N TRP A 325 -7.36 8.71 -4.83
CA TRP A 325 -6.31 7.75 -5.19
C TRP A 325 -4.98 8.45 -5.50
N ALA A 326 -5.04 9.60 -6.18
CA ALA A 326 -3.85 10.40 -6.46
C ALA A 326 -3.22 10.97 -5.18
N MET A 327 -4.04 11.47 -4.23
CA MET A 327 -3.56 12.04 -2.96
C MET A 327 -2.94 11.00 -2.03
N VAL A 328 -3.47 9.77 -2.01
CA VAL A 328 -2.95 8.70 -1.15
C VAL A 328 -1.80 7.89 -1.77
N ASN A 329 -1.25 8.34 -2.90
CA ASN A 329 -0.18 7.65 -3.64
C ASN A 329 -0.53 6.20 -4.03
N SER A 330 -1.80 5.94 -4.29
CA SER A 330 -2.23 4.65 -4.82
C SER A 330 -1.64 4.43 -6.23
N PRO A 331 -1.33 3.19 -6.62
CA PRO A 331 -1.17 2.85 -8.02
C PRO A 331 -2.40 3.28 -8.84
N LEU A 332 -2.20 4.06 -9.91
CA LEU A 332 -3.29 4.50 -10.79
C LEU A 332 -3.48 3.48 -11.91
N ILE A 333 -4.04 2.32 -11.57
CA ILE A 333 -4.34 1.24 -12.50
C ILE A 333 -5.81 1.33 -12.94
N ILE A 334 -6.03 1.60 -14.22
CA ILE A 334 -7.36 1.70 -14.82
C ILE A 334 -7.98 0.30 -14.94
N GLY A 335 -9.18 0.10 -14.38
CA GLY A 335 -9.95 -1.14 -14.52
C GLY A 335 -11.06 -1.07 -15.58
N TYR A 336 -11.12 -0.02 -16.40
CA TYR A 336 -12.17 0.20 -17.39
C TYR A 336 -11.85 -0.42 -18.75
N ASP A 337 -12.88 -0.79 -19.54
CA ASP A 337 -12.71 -1.19 -20.95
C ASP A 337 -12.35 0.03 -21.81
N LEU A 338 -11.05 0.27 -21.99
CA LEU A 338 -10.53 1.45 -22.70
C LEU A 338 -10.98 1.54 -24.17
N ARG A 339 -11.48 0.45 -24.76
CA ARG A 339 -12.09 0.48 -26.10
C ARG A 339 -13.39 1.28 -26.14
N LYS A 340 -13.98 1.54 -24.98
CA LYS A 340 -15.21 2.33 -24.78
C LYS A 340 -14.92 3.71 -24.19
N LEU A 341 -13.65 4.13 -24.14
CA LEU A 341 -13.27 5.38 -23.50
C LEU A 341 -13.96 6.58 -24.15
N THR A 342 -14.64 7.38 -23.34
CA THR A 342 -15.30 8.62 -23.77
C THR A 342 -14.40 9.84 -23.51
N PRO A 343 -14.62 10.98 -24.19
CA PRO A 343 -13.89 12.21 -23.90
C PRO A 343 -14.00 12.67 -22.43
N ASP A 344 -15.15 12.44 -21.79
CA ASP A 344 -15.39 12.80 -20.39
C ASP A 344 -14.51 11.97 -19.44
N LEU A 345 -14.42 10.66 -19.65
CA LEU A 345 -13.56 9.78 -18.84
C LEU A 345 -12.08 10.03 -19.16
N LEU A 346 -11.75 10.29 -20.41
CA LEU A 346 -10.40 10.71 -20.81
C LEU A 346 -9.98 12.01 -20.11
N ALA A 347 -10.90 12.96 -19.91
CA ALA A 347 -10.60 14.19 -19.17
C ALA A 347 -10.29 13.93 -17.68
N ILE A 348 -10.79 12.84 -17.10
CA ILE A 348 -10.47 12.43 -15.72
C ILE A 348 -9.08 11.79 -15.69
N PHE A 349 -8.88 10.71 -16.44
CA PHE A 349 -7.59 10.00 -16.49
C PHE A 349 -6.45 10.90 -17.02
N GLY A 350 -6.76 11.78 -17.95
CA GLY A 350 -5.82 12.69 -18.61
C GLY A 350 -5.50 13.96 -17.81
N ASN A 351 -6.02 14.14 -16.59
CA ASN A 351 -5.74 15.35 -15.80
C ASN A 351 -4.31 15.33 -15.24
N ALA A 352 -3.37 15.83 -16.04
CA ALA A 352 -1.94 15.84 -15.74
C ALA A 352 -1.58 16.56 -14.42
N ASP A 353 -2.37 17.56 -13.98
CA ASP A 353 -2.10 18.26 -12.73
C ASP A 353 -2.37 17.38 -11.50
N ILE A 354 -3.39 16.51 -11.55
CA ILE A 354 -3.71 15.56 -10.47
C ILE A 354 -2.76 14.36 -10.53
N VAL A 355 -2.46 13.87 -11.75
CA VAL A 355 -1.41 12.85 -11.94
C VAL A 355 -0.08 13.32 -11.36
N ALA A 356 0.29 14.59 -11.55
CA ALA A 356 1.52 15.15 -10.98
C ALA A 356 1.54 15.17 -9.44
N LEU A 357 0.38 15.20 -8.76
CA LEU A 357 0.34 14.99 -7.32
C LEU A 357 0.72 13.56 -6.96
N ASN A 358 0.14 12.56 -7.64
CA ASN A 358 0.46 11.15 -7.41
C ASN A 358 1.93 10.83 -7.73
N GLN A 359 2.43 11.39 -8.83
CA GLN A 359 3.77 11.15 -9.39
C GLN A 359 4.85 12.10 -8.83
N ASP A 360 4.56 12.85 -7.76
CA ASP A 360 5.54 13.75 -7.15
C ASP A 360 6.75 12.98 -6.58
N PRO A 361 8.00 13.36 -6.91
CA PRO A 361 9.19 12.58 -6.57
C PRO A 361 9.56 12.63 -5.08
N ALA A 362 8.91 13.47 -4.25
CA ALA A 362 9.09 13.35 -2.80
C ALA A 362 8.47 12.05 -2.27
N GLY A 363 7.50 11.47 -3.00
CA GLY A 363 6.85 10.21 -2.64
C GLY A 363 6.02 10.28 -1.36
N ASN A 364 5.66 11.48 -0.89
CA ASN A 364 4.88 11.64 0.33
C ASN A 364 3.42 11.25 0.07
N GLN A 365 2.89 10.27 0.78
CA GLN A 365 1.45 10.05 0.83
C GLN A 365 0.80 11.21 1.62
N ALA A 366 -0.40 11.64 1.24
CA ALA A 366 -1.14 12.65 2.00
C ALA A 366 -1.44 12.20 3.45
N VAL A 367 -1.41 13.15 4.36
CA VAL A 367 -1.78 12.99 5.78
C VAL A 367 -3.14 13.63 6.01
N LEU A 368 -3.95 13.04 6.89
CA LEU A 368 -5.23 13.62 7.31
C LEU A 368 -5.00 14.78 8.29
N ALA A 369 -5.19 16.01 7.80
CA ALA A 369 -5.19 17.22 8.63
C ALA A 369 -6.51 17.43 9.38
N TYR A 370 -7.59 16.81 8.90
CA TYR A 370 -8.88 16.76 9.56
C TYR A 370 -9.64 15.50 9.12
N GLU A 371 -10.43 14.93 10.03
CA GLU A 371 -11.26 13.77 9.75
C GLU A 371 -12.50 13.76 10.64
N SER A 372 -13.64 13.49 10.02
CA SER A 372 -14.87 13.08 10.67
C SER A 372 -15.59 12.05 9.79
N GLY A 373 -16.74 11.54 10.24
CA GLY A 373 -17.59 10.69 9.40
C GLY A 373 -18.17 11.42 8.18
N GLU A 374 -18.09 12.76 8.14
CA GLU A 374 -18.67 13.60 7.09
C GLU A 374 -17.62 14.21 6.16
N VAL A 375 -16.56 14.78 6.71
CA VAL A 375 -15.55 15.54 5.95
C VAL A 375 -14.15 15.07 6.32
N GLN A 376 -13.29 14.92 5.31
CA GLN A 376 -11.85 14.69 5.47
C GLN A 376 -11.05 15.76 4.74
N ILE A 377 -9.92 16.17 5.32
CA ILE A 377 -8.96 17.08 4.70
C ILE A 377 -7.61 16.38 4.60
N PHE A 378 -7.17 16.13 3.36
CA PHE A 378 -5.89 15.51 3.04
C PHE A 378 -4.87 16.57 2.67
N VAL A 379 -3.66 16.49 3.23
CA VAL A 379 -2.55 17.41 2.94
C VAL A 379 -1.30 16.61 2.60
N LYS A 380 -0.71 16.91 1.43
CA LYS A 380 0.50 16.27 0.92
C LYS A 380 1.56 17.32 0.66
N THR A 381 2.77 17.16 1.18
CA THR A 381 3.91 18.01 0.82
C THR A 381 4.57 17.51 -0.46
N LEU A 382 4.77 18.40 -1.43
CA LEU A 382 5.41 18.10 -2.71
C LEU A 382 6.92 18.40 -2.67
N ALA A 383 7.67 17.87 -3.62
CA ALA A 383 9.13 18.01 -3.68
C ALA A 383 9.62 19.46 -3.81
N ASP A 384 8.87 20.28 -4.54
CA ASP A 384 9.13 21.72 -4.68
C ASP A 384 8.75 22.54 -3.42
N GLY A 385 8.11 21.88 -2.48
CA GLY A 385 7.69 22.42 -1.21
C GLY A 385 6.30 23.03 -1.16
N SER A 386 5.57 23.06 -2.28
CA SER A 386 4.13 23.32 -2.32
C SER A 386 3.34 22.15 -1.70
N LYS A 387 2.02 22.29 -1.57
CA LYS A 387 1.15 21.23 -1.03
C LYS A 387 0.12 20.77 -2.08
N GLY A 388 -0.20 19.48 -2.10
CA GLY A 388 -1.50 18.99 -2.56
C GLY A 388 -2.49 19.05 -1.40
N VAL A 389 -3.71 19.51 -1.64
CA VAL A 389 -4.77 19.62 -0.63
C VAL A 389 -6.06 19.09 -1.21
N ALA A 390 -6.75 18.18 -0.51
CA ALA A 390 -8.06 17.71 -0.90
C ALA A 390 -9.06 17.83 0.26
N LEU A 391 -10.21 18.44 0.01
CA LEU A 391 -11.34 18.52 0.93
C LEU A 391 -12.42 17.60 0.39
N PHE A 392 -12.74 16.56 1.15
CA PHE A 392 -13.59 15.46 0.72
C PHE A 392 -14.86 15.38 1.55
N ASN A 393 -16.01 15.43 0.88
CA ASN A 393 -17.31 15.13 1.48
C ASN A 393 -17.64 13.66 1.28
N ARG A 394 -17.73 12.91 2.38
CA ARG A 394 -18.02 11.46 2.38
C ARG A 394 -19.50 11.15 2.15
N THR A 395 -20.37 12.15 2.33
CA THR A 395 -21.82 11.97 2.47
C THR A 395 -22.58 12.34 1.20
N ALA A 396 -23.80 11.81 1.10
CA ALA A 396 -24.75 12.13 0.03
C ALA A 396 -25.46 13.49 0.23
N SER A 397 -25.03 14.31 1.20
CA SER A 397 -25.59 15.63 1.50
C SER A 397 -24.51 16.71 1.38
N PRO A 398 -24.84 17.97 1.07
CA PRO A 398 -23.85 19.05 1.10
C PRO A 398 -23.21 19.18 2.48
N ALA A 399 -21.89 19.37 2.53
CA ALA A 399 -21.13 19.50 3.77
C ALA A 399 -20.35 20.82 3.80
N LYS A 400 -20.20 21.42 4.98
CA LYS A 400 -19.36 22.61 5.16
C LYS A 400 -18.00 22.19 5.69
N ALA A 401 -16.94 22.81 5.16
CA ALA A 401 -15.58 22.59 5.62
C ALA A 401 -14.86 23.94 5.79
N VAL A 402 -13.93 23.99 6.73
CA VAL A 402 -13.02 25.12 6.93
C VAL A 402 -11.61 24.60 6.75
N LEU A 403 -10.89 25.15 5.77
CA LEU A 403 -9.47 24.90 5.56
C LEU A 403 -8.68 25.99 6.26
N THR A 404 -7.75 25.62 7.16
CA THR A 404 -6.87 26.58 7.85
C THR A 404 -5.45 26.56 7.30
N ALA A 405 -4.73 27.67 7.44
CA ALA A 405 -3.31 27.75 7.10
C ALA A 405 -2.46 26.82 7.98
N GLU A 406 -2.88 26.59 9.23
CA GLU A 406 -2.20 25.72 10.19
C GLU A 406 -2.27 24.24 9.78
N GLN A 407 -3.43 23.79 9.28
CA GLN A 407 -3.57 22.43 8.68
C GLN A 407 -2.58 22.21 7.52
N LEU A 408 -2.19 23.27 6.82
CA LEU A 408 -1.20 23.25 5.74
C LEU A 408 0.24 23.46 6.21
N LYS A 409 0.44 23.63 7.53
CA LYS A 409 1.73 23.96 8.17
C LYS A 409 2.31 25.28 7.63
N MET A 410 1.42 26.23 7.34
CA MET A 410 1.71 27.58 6.87
C MET A 410 1.37 28.63 7.94
N LEU A 411 1.97 29.81 7.83
CA LEU A 411 1.72 30.91 8.77
C LEU A 411 0.30 31.48 8.55
N PRO A 412 -0.54 31.61 9.59
CA PRO A 412 -1.88 32.17 9.46
C PRO A 412 -1.89 33.66 9.11
N THR A 413 -0.78 34.36 9.34
CA THR A 413 -0.60 35.79 9.06
C THR A 413 -0.19 36.09 7.61
N ALA A 414 0.17 35.07 6.83
CA ALA A 414 0.59 35.19 5.43
C ALA A 414 -0.48 34.65 4.47
N ASP A 415 -0.39 35.05 3.20
CA ASP A 415 -1.27 34.52 2.15
C ASP A 415 -0.94 33.06 1.83
N VAL A 416 -1.98 32.24 1.75
CA VAL A 416 -1.99 30.92 1.14
C VAL A 416 -2.70 31.03 -0.20
N ARG A 417 -2.03 30.66 -1.29
CA ARG A 417 -2.61 30.61 -2.64
C ARG A 417 -2.99 29.18 -2.98
N LEU A 418 -4.19 28.98 -3.50
CA LEU A 418 -4.73 27.70 -3.96
C LEU A 418 -5.00 27.77 -5.46
N LYS A 419 -4.59 26.76 -6.20
CA LYS A 419 -4.99 26.52 -7.58
C LYS A 419 -5.80 25.24 -7.65
N ASP A 420 -7.06 25.34 -8.06
CA ASP A 420 -7.97 24.21 -8.25
C ASP A 420 -7.49 23.34 -9.42
N LEU A 421 -7.32 22.03 -9.20
CA LEU A 421 -6.76 21.13 -10.20
C LEU A 421 -7.80 20.56 -11.18
N TRP A 422 -9.09 20.80 -10.96
CA TRP A 422 -10.15 20.52 -11.93
C TRP A 422 -10.50 21.77 -12.73
N THR A 423 -10.83 22.87 -12.05
CA THR A 423 -11.33 24.10 -12.69
C THR A 423 -10.22 25.05 -13.13
N LYS A 424 -8.98 24.82 -12.66
CA LYS A 424 -7.79 25.64 -12.91
C LYS A 424 -7.89 27.07 -12.35
N LYS A 425 -8.92 27.36 -11.54
CA LYS A 425 -9.11 28.66 -10.91
C LYS A 425 -8.15 28.86 -9.74
N ASP A 426 -7.63 30.07 -9.63
CA ASP A 426 -6.82 30.50 -8.51
C ASP A 426 -7.69 31.19 -7.45
N GLN A 427 -7.33 31.00 -6.19
CA GLN A 427 -7.88 31.73 -5.04
C GLN A 427 -6.82 31.88 -3.96
N SER A 428 -7.04 32.75 -2.98
CA SER A 428 -6.13 32.91 -1.85
C SER A 428 -6.87 33.23 -0.57
N PHE A 429 -6.29 32.86 0.56
CA PHE A 429 -6.82 33.18 1.88
C PHE A 429 -5.69 33.44 2.87
N ARG A 430 -6.04 34.10 3.99
CA ARG A 430 -5.21 34.18 5.20
C ARG A 430 -5.98 33.55 6.34
N LYS A 431 -5.25 32.92 7.28
CA LYS A 431 -5.79 32.17 8.43
C LYS A 431 -6.68 30.98 8.02
N GLU A 432 -7.82 31.20 7.39
CA GLU A 432 -8.77 30.16 7.01
C GLU A 432 -9.66 30.56 5.81
N ILE A 433 -10.26 29.58 5.16
CA ILE A 433 -11.30 29.73 4.14
C ILE A 433 -12.43 28.71 4.39
N ALA A 434 -13.67 29.18 4.36
CA ALA A 434 -14.85 28.32 4.44
C ALA A 434 -15.32 27.92 3.04
N VAL A 435 -15.66 26.65 2.86
CA VAL A 435 -16.21 26.10 1.61
C VAL A 435 -17.43 25.24 1.89
N THR A 436 -18.30 25.12 0.89
CA THR A 436 -19.40 24.15 0.88
C THR A 436 -19.10 23.14 -0.22
N LEU A 437 -19.03 21.88 0.16
CA LEU A 437 -18.83 20.73 -0.72
C LEU A 437 -20.20 20.18 -1.12
N ALA A 438 -20.42 19.93 -2.41
CA ALA A 438 -21.56 19.16 -2.87
C ALA A 438 -21.50 17.71 -2.35
N PRO A 439 -22.61 16.94 -2.37
CA PRO A 439 -22.60 15.51 -2.08
C PRO A 439 -21.46 14.80 -2.79
N HIS A 440 -20.70 13.97 -2.06
CA HIS A 440 -19.59 13.17 -2.59
C HIS A 440 -18.44 13.96 -3.25
N GLU A 441 -18.43 15.29 -3.16
CA GLU A 441 -17.45 16.13 -3.85
C GLU A 441 -16.08 16.12 -3.17
N THR A 442 -15.04 16.13 -4.00
CA THR A 442 -13.67 16.44 -3.58
C THR A 442 -13.20 17.70 -4.28
N LEU A 443 -12.97 18.77 -3.51
CA LEU A 443 -12.20 19.92 -3.99
C LEU A 443 -10.72 19.61 -3.83
N ILE A 444 -9.94 19.75 -4.89
CA ILE A 444 -8.51 19.43 -4.89
C ILE A 444 -7.68 20.60 -5.42
N PHE A 445 -6.64 20.96 -4.67
CA PHE A 445 -5.83 22.14 -4.92
C PHE A 445 -4.34 21.83 -4.89
N ARG A 446 -3.56 22.62 -5.63
CA ARG A 446 -2.16 22.89 -5.29
C ARG A 446 -2.10 24.17 -4.45
N ALA A 447 -1.46 24.10 -3.29
CA ALA A 447 -1.34 25.22 -2.36
C ALA A 447 0.12 25.69 -2.21
N THR A 448 0.32 27.00 -2.11
CA THR A 448 1.61 27.63 -1.81
C THR A 448 1.42 28.71 -0.75
N GLY A 449 2.43 28.95 0.07
CA GLY A 449 2.37 29.94 1.13
C GLY A 449 3.65 29.97 1.95
N THR A 450 3.69 30.86 2.95
CA THR A 450 4.85 30.94 3.85
C THR A 450 4.74 29.84 4.91
N ARG A 451 5.76 28.99 5.01
CA ARG A 451 5.77 27.87 5.96
C ARG A 451 5.88 28.34 7.40
N ARG A 452 5.26 27.59 8.31
CA ARG A 452 5.37 27.79 9.76
C ARG A 452 6.77 27.46 10.28
N LEU A 453 7.41 26.43 9.74
CA LEU A 453 8.76 26.02 10.11
C LEU A 453 9.79 26.55 9.07
N PRO A 454 10.45 27.68 9.35
CA PRO A 454 11.48 28.22 8.45
C PRO A 454 12.73 27.33 8.45
N GLY A 455 13.31 27.10 7.27
CA GLY A 455 14.58 26.36 7.14
C GLY A 455 14.47 24.86 7.45
N GLY A 456 13.27 24.31 7.53
CA GLY A 456 13.04 22.91 7.90
C GLY A 456 11.78 22.31 7.32
N LEU A 457 11.54 21.05 7.69
CA LEU A 457 10.30 20.31 7.43
C LEU A 457 10.02 19.39 8.62
N TYR A 458 8.76 19.33 9.05
CA TYR A 458 8.34 18.32 10.02
C TYR A 458 8.46 16.93 9.39
N LEU A 459 8.68 15.88 10.19
CA LEU A 459 8.73 14.52 9.70
C LEU A 459 7.36 14.07 9.15
N SER A 460 6.27 14.54 9.75
CA SER A 460 4.92 14.31 9.24
C SER A 460 4.62 15.00 7.91
N GLU A 461 5.49 15.89 7.44
CA GLU A 461 5.43 16.44 6.08
C GLU A 461 6.20 15.60 5.05
N GLN A 462 7.00 14.64 5.50
CA GLN A 462 7.97 13.90 4.72
C GLN A 462 7.72 12.40 4.83
N THR A 463 6.45 11.98 4.73
CA THR A 463 6.02 10.59 4.92
C THR A 463 6.78 9.60 4.05
N GLY A 464 7.11 9.96 2.80
CA GLY A 464 7.90 9.13 1.88
C GLY A 464 9.39 8.97 2.27
N ARG A 465 9.84 9.61 3.36
CA ARG A 465 11.20 9.49 3.90
C ARG A 465 11.25 8.86 5.27
N VAL A 466 10.11 8.53 5.86
CA VAL A 466 10.00 7.93 7.19
C VAL A 466 9.46 6.51 7.02
N ASN A 467 10.21 5.52 7.48
CA ASN A 467 9.83 4.10 7.42
C ASN A 467 9.73 3.54 8.85
N PRO A 468 8.56 3.06 9.29
CA PRO A 468 8.43 2.23 10.47
C PRO A 468 9.09 0.88 10.23
N ALA A 469 10.36 0.74 10.61
CA ALA A 469 11.08 -0.53 10.52
C ALA A 469 10.61 -1.52 11.60
N VAL A 470 10.22 -0.99 12.76
CA VAL A 470 9.50 -1.70 13.83
C VAL A 470 8.45 -0.72 14.36
N ASP A 471 7.17 -1.10 14.38
CA ASP A 471 6.06 -0.21 14.72
C ASP A 471 5.53 -0.36 16.16
N GLY A 472 6.00 -1.39 16.89
CA GLY A 472 5.59 -1.70 18.25
C GLY A 472 4.22 -2.41 18.34
N VAL A 473 3.59 -2.78 17.23
CA VAL A 473 2.33 -3.54 17.25
C VAL A 473 2.61 -5.00 17.61
N VAL A 474 2.15 -5.43 18.79
CA VAL A 474 2.34 -6.82 19.28
C VAL A 474 1.22 -7.73 18.83
N VAL A 475 -0.01 -7.21 18.80
CA VAL A 475 -1.21 -7.93 18.36
C VAL A 475 -1.95 -7.02 17.39
N PRO A 476 -2.02 -7.37 16.10
CA PRO A 476 -2.77 -6.60 15.12
C PRO A 476 -4.24 -6.53 15.53
N GLN A 477 -4.76 -5.31 15.59
CA GLN A 477 -6.17 -5.02 15.86
C GLN A 477 -6.83 -4.42 14.61
N PRO A 478 -8.13 -4.67 14.41
CA PRO A 478 -8.86 -4.07 13.31
C PRO A 478 -8.98 -2.57 13.54
N ASP A 479 -8.82 -1.79 12.47
CA ASP A 479 -9.01 -0.35 12.54
C ASP A 479 -10.51 -0.03 12.58
N PRO A 480 -11.03 0.57 13.68
CA PRO A 480 -12.45 0.87 13.83
C PRO A 480 -12.90 2.07 12.99
N THR A 481 -11.99 2.76 12.31
CA THR A 481 -12.30 3.91 11.46
C THR A 481 -12.63 3.49 10.02
N ILE A 482 -12.32 2.24 9.65
CA ILE A 482 -12.62 1.70 8.31
C ILE A 482 -14.13 1.58 8.16
N TYR A 483 -14.69 2.28 7.17
CA TYR A 483 -16.09 2.14 6.80
C TYR A 483 -16.41 0.69 6.42
N GLN A 484 -17.42 0.09 7.05
CA GLN A 484 -17.83 -1.29 6.79
C GLN A 484 -18.92 -1.31 5.72
N SER A 485 -18.56 -1.71 4.49
CA SER A 485 -19.49 -1.91 3.39
C SER A 485 -19.92 -3.38 3.27
N ILE A 486 -21.10 -3.65 2.70
CA ILE A 486 -21.47 -5.00 2.26
C ILE A 486 -20.61 -5.39 1.05
N THR A 487 -19.98 -6.56 1.10
CA THR A 487 -19.28 -7.13 -0.06
C THR A 487 -20.30 -7.60 -1.11
N PRO A 488 -20.28 -7.08 -2.35
CA PRO A 488 -21.36 -7.33 -3.31
C PRO A 488 -21.57 -8.80 -3.73
N TRP A 489 -20.54 -9.65 -3.66
CA TRP A 489 -20.63 -11.08 -4.04
C TRP A 489 -21.13 -12.02 -2.93
N THR A 490 -21.09 -11.62 -1.65
CA THR A 490 -21.60 -12.45 -0.54
C THR A 490 -23.05 -12.11 -0.17
N GLY A 491 -23.50 -10.91 -0.55
CA GLY A 491 -24.83 -10.40 -0.16
C GLY A 491 -25.00 -10.37 1.36
N THR A 492 -26.23 -10.59 1.83
CA THR A 492 -26.58 -10.56 3.27
C THR A 492 -26.77 -11.94 3.90
N ARG A 493 -26.39 -13.02 3.20
CA ARG A 493 -26.43 -14.38 3.77
C ARG A 493 -25.14 -14.64 4.55
N GLY A 494 -25.24 -14.95 5.83
CA GLY A 494 -24.09 -15.26 6.70
C GLY A 494 -23.75 -14.13 7.68
N GLY A 495 -22.49 -14.11 8.16
CA GLY A 495 -22.01 -13.18 9.20
C GLY A 495 -21.56 -11.79 8.71
N GLY A 496 -21.48 -11.58 7.40
CA GLY A 496 -20.91 -10.36 6.79
C GLY A 496 -19.39 -10.42 6.62
N GLU A 497 -18.79 -9.29 6.21
CA GLU A 497 -17.33 -9.11 6.12
C GLU A 497 -16.80 -8.67 7.48
N HIS A 498 -15.91 -9.47 8.08
CA HIS A 498 -15.21 -9.10 9.31
C HIS A 498 -13.92 -8.34 8.95
N PRO A 499 -13.54 -7.28 9.68
CA PRO A 499 -12.31 -6.55 9.37
C PRO A 499 -11.07 -7.42 9.56
N GLN A 500 -10.48 -7.83 8.43
CA GLN A 500 -9.18 -8.52 8.37
C GLN A 500 -8.00 -7.56 8.14
N TYR A 501 -8.27 -6.25 8.16
CA TYR A 501 -7.29 -5.20 7.95
C TYR A 501 -6.66 -4.82 9.30
N GLY A 502 -5.59 -5.51 9.66
CA GLY A 502 -4.87 -5.28 10.91
C GLY A 502 -3.99 -4.03 10.86
N GLY A 503 -3.68 -3.47 12.02
CA GLY A 503 -2.69 -2.39 12.15
C GLY A 503 -3.13 -1.19 12.95
N TRP A 504 -4.30 -1.25 13.61
CA TRP A 504 -4.73 -0.21 14.53
C TRP A 504 -3.66 0.01 15.61
N GLY A 505 -3.20 1.25 15.75
CA GLY A 505 -2.11 1.60 16.66
C GLY A 505 -0.71 1.60 16.05
N GLY A 506 -0.56 1.37 14.74
CA GLY A 506 0.71 1.58 14.06
C GLY A 506 1.20 3.03 14.14
N ALA A 507 2.42 3.28 13.65
CA ALA A 507 2.95 4.64 13.55
C ALA A 507 2.10 5.53 12.64
N GLU A 508 1.81 6.77 13.08
CA GLU A 508 0.94 7.72 12.39
C GLU A 508 1.58 9.12 12.33
N ALA A 509 1.32 9.85 11.24
CA ALA A 509 1.73 11.24 11.06
C ALA A 509 0.65 12.18 11.59
N ASP A 510 1.04 13.16 12.42
CA ASP A 510 0.15 14.15 13.06
C ASP A 510 -0.96 13.55 13.96
N ARG A 511 -0.83 12.27 14.31
CA ARG A 511 -1.72 11.53 15.22
C ARG A 511 -0.94 10.58 16.09
N ALA A 512 -1.45 10.34 17.29
CA ALA A 512 -0.98 9.28 18.17
C ALA A 512 -1.65 7.95 17.79
N PRO A 513 -1.01 6.80 18.09
CA PRO A 513 -1.61 5.48 17.88
C PRO A 513 -3.06 5.40 18.32
N TYR A 514 -3.84 4.65 17.54
CA TYR A 514 -5.26 4.44 17.75
C TYR A 514 -6.09 5.70 17.44
N GLY A 515 -5.67 6.47 16.42
CA GLY A 515 -6.36 7.66 15.93
C GLY A 515 -6.56 8.72 17.02
N LYS A 516 -5.63 8.83 17.96
CA LYS A 516 -5.72 9.76 19.09
C LYS A 516 -4.98 11.06 18.79
N LEU A 517 -5.35 12.11 19.51
CA LEU A 517 -4.63 13.38 19.45
C LEU A 517 -3.21 13.21 19.98
N LEU A 518 -2.27 13.96 19.40
CA LEU A 518 -0.91 14.08 19.93
C LEU A 518 -0.94 14.97 21.16
N ARG A 519 -0.98 14.37 22.36
CA ARG A 519 -1.11 15.12 23.62
C ARG A 519 -0.24 14.51 24.70
N VAL A 520 0.60 15.34 25.34
CA VAL A 520 1.49 14.91 26.43
C VAL A 520 1.26 15.81 27.64
N ALA A 521 0.88 15.21 28.76
CA ALA A 521 0.63 15.89 30.03
C ALA A 521 -0.28 17.11 29.88
N GLY A 522 -1.36 16.97 29.10
CA GLY A 522 -2.32 18.04 28.88
C GLY A 522 -1.94 19.06 27.78
N THR A 523 -0.77 18.94 27.16
CA THR A 523 -0.35 19.84 26.07
C THR A 523 -0.60 19.18 24.71
N ASP A 524 -1.41 19.84 23.87
CA ASP A 524 -1.66 19.39 22.49
C ASP A 524 -0.53 19.79 21.55
N PHE A 525 -0.26 18.92 20.59
CA PHE A 525 0.62 19.15 19.46
C PHE A 525 -0.16 18.88 18.17
N ASP A 526 -0.01 19.72 17.17
CA ASP A 526 -0.63 19.53 15.85
C ASP A 526 0.35 18.93 14.82
N THR A 527 1.63 18.80 15.20
CA THR A 527 2.64 18.15 14.37
C THR A 527 3.47 17.14 15.14
N GLY A 528 3.76 16.01 14.51
CA GLY A 528 4.64 14.99 15.08
C GLY A 528 4.45 13.61 14.47
N ILE A 529 5.18 12.64 14.99
CA ILE A 529 4.97 11.23 14.68
C ILE A 529 4.55 10.51 15.96
N GLY A 530 3.36 9.92 15.95
CA GLY A 530 2.92 9.01 17.00
C GLY A 530 3.42 7.60 16.72
N VAL A 531 3.85 6.91 17.77
CA VAL A 531 4.34 5.53 17.71
C VAL A 531 3.91 4.77 18.95
N LEU A 532 3.88 3.44 18.90
CA LEU A 532 3.92 2.64 20.12
C LEU A 532 5.36 2.58 20.64
N ALA A 533 5.54 2.42 21.96
CA ALA A 533 6.82 2.06 22.52
C ALA A 533 7.31 0.73 21.93
N ASN A 534 8.62 0.49 22.00
CA ASN A 534 9.31 -0.58 21.28
C ASN A 534 9.16 -0.44 19.76
N SER A 535 9.34 0.78 19.27
CA SER A 535 9.37 1.10 17.84
C SER A 535 10.72 1.66 17.41
N ARG A 536 11.01 1.50 16.12
CA ARG A 536 12.17 2.07 15.42
C ARG A 536 11.71 2.62 14.08
N LEU A 537 11.86 3.93 13.91
CA LEU A 537 11.66 4.61 12.64
C LEU A 537 13.01 4.85 11.96
N GLU A 538 13.05 4.70 10.64
CA GLU A 538 14.17 5.08 9.79
C GLU A 538 13.80 6.34 9.01
N VAL A 539 14.69 7.33 8.96
CA VAL A 539 14.44 8.62 8.32
C VAL A 539 15.58 8.94 7.35
N ARG A 540 15.27 9.06 6.06
CA ARG A 540 16.24 9.51 5.04
C ARG A 540 16.54 10.99 5.20
N ASN A 541 17.76 11.32 5.60
CA ASN A 541 18.19 12.71 5.74
C ASN A 541 18.74 13.24 4.40
N GLN A 542 18.09 14.28 3.85
CA GLN A 542 18.53 14.95 2.62
C GLN A 542 19.30 16.24 2.90
N GLY A 543 20.42 16.10 3.60
CA GLY A 543 21.36 17.21 3.83
C GLY A 543 20.92 18.20 4.91
N TYR A 544 19.98 17.84 5.78
CA TYR A 544 19.69 18.63 6.98
C TYR A 544 20.79 18.45 8.03
N ALA A 545 21.02 19.47 8.84
CA ALA A 545 22.10 19.53 9.81
C ALA A 545 21.65 19.21 11.24
N ARG A 546 20.37 19.41 11.55
CA ARG A 546 19.83 19.22 12.91
C ARG A 546 18.49 18.46 12.89
N PHE A 547 18.34 17.54 13.82
CA PHE A 547 17.07 16.94 14.21
C PHE A 547 16.61 17.58 15.53
N ALA A 548 15.32 17.85 15.66
CA ALA A 548 14.71 18.33 16.89
C ALA A 548 13.30 17.74 17.06
N ALA A 549 12.94 17.41 18.31
CA ALA A 549 11.60 16.98 18.70
C ALA A 549 11.35 17.31 20.19
N LYS A 550 10.10 17.21 20.62
CA LYS A 550 9.71 17.03 22.02
C LYS A 550 9.16 15.62 22.20
N VAL A 551 9.71 14.87 23.14
CA VAL A 551 9.36 13.46 23.34
C VAL A 551 8.56 13.25 24.62
N GLY A 552 7.63 12.30 24.59
CA GLY A 552 6.81 11.99 25.75
C GLY A 552 5.83 10.86 25.53
N ILE A 553 5.16 10.45 26.61
CA ILE A 553 4.10 9.43 26.59
C ILE A 553 2.77 10.13 26.27
N ASN A 554 2.00 9.59 25.33
CA ASN A 554 0.72 10.17 24.96
C ASN A 554 -0.33 10.00 26.06
N ASP A 555 -1.21 10.99 26.22
CA ASP A 555 -2.28 10.99 27.22
C ASP A 555 -3.32 9.88 26.99
N SER A 556 -3.40 9.32 25.77
CA SER A 556 -4.23 8.14 25.49
C SER A 556 -3.65 6.83 26.03
N GLY A 557 -2.39 6.85 26.49
CA GLY A 557 -1.63 5.64 26.74
C GLY A 557 -2.17 4.78 27.88
N GLN A 558 -2.34 3.49 27.58
CA GLN A 558 -2.56 2.42 28.55
C GLN A 558 -1.58 1.27 28.23
N PRO A 559 -0.99 0.61 29.24
CA PRO A 559 -1.10 0.93 30.67
C PRO A 559 -0.34 2.22 31.02
N ARG A 560 -0.74 2.92 32.09
CA ARG A 560 -0.05 4.14 32.57
C ARG A 560 1.24 3.89 33.36
N SER A 561 1.66 2.63 33.48
CA SER A 561 2.88 2.22 34.18
C SER A 561 4.02 1.92 33.21
N GLY A 562 5.26 2.08 33.68
CA GLY A 562 6.46 1.92 32.87
C GLY A 562 6.99 3.24 32.32
N THR A 563 8.10 3.15 31.59
CA THR A 563 8.77 4.31 30.98
C THR A 563 9.19 3.99 29.56
N THR A 564 9.31 5.04 28.74
CA THR A 564 9.92 4.96 27.41
C THR A 564 11.14 5.86 27.35
N VAL A 565 12.23 5.34 26.79
CA VAL A 565 13.45 6.09 26.52
C VAL A 565 13.56 6.34 25.02
N PHE A 566 13.73 7.60 24.64
CA PHE A 566 13.83 8.02 23.26
C PHE A 566 15.28 8.20 22.86
N GLU A 567 15.67 7.65 21.72
CA GLU A 567 17.04 7.66 21.23
C GLU A 567 17.06 8.11 19.77
N VAL A 568 17.99 9.01 19.45
CA VAL A 568 18.26 9.46 18.08
C VAL A 568 19.61 8.91 17.68
N TRP A 569 19.63 8.15 16.59
CA TRP A 569 20.81 7.54 16.02
C TRP A 569 21.07 8.09 14.62
N GLY A 570 22.33 8.16 14.21
CA GLY A 570 22.73 8.52 12.86
C GLY A 570 23.71 7.51 12.31
N ASP A 571 23.35 6.88 11.19
CA ASP A 571 24.14 5.83 10.54
C ASP A 571 24.64 4.76 11.55
N GLY A 572 23.74 4.32 12.46
CA GLY A 572 24.02 3.32 13.49
C GLY A 572 24.76 3.83 14.74
N ARG A 573 25.01 5.14 14.87
CA ARG A 573 25.68 5.75 16.05
C ARG A 573 24.72 6.57 16.89
N LEU A 574 24.75 6.39 18.21
CA LEU A 574 23.89 7.16 19.12
C LEU A 574 24.31 8.63 19.11
N LEU A 575 23.37 9.52 18.86
CA LEU A 575 23.58 10.97 18.80
C LEU A 575 22.95 11.70 19.98
N ALA A 576 21.76 11.26 20.42
CA ALA A 576 21.04 11.86 21.52
C ALA A 576 20.13 10.84 22.21
N LYS A 577 19.85 11.06 23.50
CA LYS A 577 19.01 10.19 24.31
C LYS A 577 18.26 11.00 25.37
N SER A 578 16.98 10.70 25.56
CA SER A 578 16.19 11.30 26.64
C SER A 578 16.45 10.61 27.97
N ARG A 579 16.04 11.25 29.08
CA ARG A 579 15.73 10.51 30.31
C ARG A 579 14.57 9.52 30.07
N PRO A 580 14.36 8.51 30.93
CA PRO A 580 13.10 7.77 30.91
C PRO A 580 11.92 8.71 31.09
N MET A 581 10.95 8.62 30.17
CA MET A 581 9.71 9.39 30.17
C MET A 581 8.57 8.49 30.64
N ALA A 582 7.81 8.96 31.63
CA ALA A 582 6.64 8.28 32.17
C ALA A 582 5.34 9.00 31.77
N PHE A 583 4.21 8.33 31.94
CA PHE A 583 2.91 8.97 31.80
C PHE A 583 2.77 10.15 32.78
N GLY A 584 2.33 11.31 32.29
CA GLY A 584 2.18 12.53 33.08
C GLY A 584 3.43 13.41 33.16
N ASP A 585 4.58 12.96 32.66
CA ASP A 585 5.73 13.83 32.44
C ASP A 585 5.44 14.86 31.35
N THR A 586 5.89 16.10 31.55
CA THR A 586 5.89 17.10 30.48
C THR A 586 6.81 16.67 29.33
N ALA A 587 6.40 16.96 28.09
CA ALA A 587 7.21 16.62 26.92
C ALA A 587 8.61 17.26 27.02
N ALA A 588 9.65 16.45 26.82
CA ALA A 588 11.04 16.87 26.98
C ALA A 588 11.70 17.15 25.62
N PRO A 589 12.49 18.22 25.46
CA PRO A 589 13.21 18.46 24.22
C PRO A 589 14.28 17.39 23.98
N LEU A 590 14.43 16.97 22.72
CA LEU A 590 15.47 16.06 22.27
C LEU A 590 16.00 16.50 20.92
N GLU A 591 17.29 16.78 20.84
CA GLU A 591 17.94 17.31 19.64
C GLU A 591 19.23 16.55 19.31
N ALA A 592 19.56 16.47 18.03
CA ALA A 592 20.79 15.83 17.55
C ALA A 592 21.38 16.57 16.36
N LYS A 593 22.71 16.59 16.26
CA LYS A 593 23.42 17.02 15.05
C LYS A 593 23.42 15.87 14.05
N VAL A 594 22.81 16.09 12.89
CA VAL A 594 22.66 15.09 11.81
C VAL A 594 23.32 15.53 10.50
N ALA A 595 24.15 16.58 10.55
CA ALA A 595 24.97 16.98 9.41
C ALA A 595 25.85 15.82 8.93
N GLY A 596 25.72 15.46 7.64
CA GLY A 596 26.46 14.34 7.03
C GLY A 596 25.90 12.95 7.34
N VAL A 597 24.88 12.83 8.20
CA VAL A 597 24.18 11.56 8.47
C VAL A 597 23.25 11.25 7.31
N ARG A 598 23.26 10.01 6.80
CA ARG A 598 22.36 9.59 5.70
C ARG A 598 21.03 9.05 6.22
N ILE A 599 21.08 8.18 7.23
CA ILE A 599 19.91 7.59 7.87
C ILE A 599 19.89 8.01 9.33
N VAL A 600 18.82 8.70 9.74
CA VAL A 600 18.51 8.97 11.14
C VAL A 600 17.55 7.89 11.61
N GLU A 601 17.85 7.22 12.72
CA GLU A 601 16.94 6.25 13.34
C GLU A 601 16.39 6.80 14.65
N LEU A 602 15.06 6.75 14.81
CA LEU A 602 14.35 7.20 16.00
C LEU A 602 13.83 5.96 16.74
N VAL A 603 14.39 5.68 17.92
CA VAL A 603 14.02 4.51 18.72
C VAL A 603 13.26 4.96 19.95
N ALA A 604 12.05 4.44 20.14
CA ALA A 604 11.27 4.62 21.37
C ALA A 604 11.30 3.29 22.13
N ARG A 605 12.20 3.15 23.10
CA ARG A 605 12.42 1.89 23.84
C ARG A 605 11.60 1.86 25.12
N GLY A 606 10.61 0.98 25.18
CA GLY A 606 9.76 0.83 26.36
C GLY A 606 10.40 -0.07 27.42
N SER A 607 9.99 0.09 28.68
CA SER A 607 10.38 -0.80 29.78
C SER A 607 9.62 -2.13 29.81
N SER A 608 8.60 -2.30 28.96
CA SER A 608 7.80 -3.52 28.82
C SER A 608 7.55 -3.81 27.35
N ALA A 609 7.70 -5.07 26.94
CA ALA A 609 7.43 -5.54 25.58
C ALA A 609 5.96 -5.93 25.34
N ALA A 610 5.21 -6.28 26.39
CA ALA A 610 3.90 -6.93 26.23
C ALA A 610 2.73 -5.94 25.98
N ALA A 611 2.85 -4.71 26.47
CA ALA A 611 1.82 -3.68 26.34
C ALA A 611 2.47 -2.32 26.09
N PRO A 612 2.89 -2.05 24.85
CA PRO A 612 3.63 -0.84 24.53
C PRO A 612 2.72 0.39 24.62
N GLN A 613 3.21 1.41 25.32
CA GLN A 613 2.51 2.68 25.48
C GLN A 613 2.56 3.49 24.18
N PRO A 614 1.46 4.13 23.78
CA PRO A 614 1.50 5.26 22.85
C PRO A 614 2.50 6.34 23.31
N ALA A 615 3.45 6.64 22.43
CA ALA A 615 4.55 7.57 22.61
C ALA A 615 4.60 8.54 21.43
N ILE A 616 5.20 9.71 21.64
CA ILE A 616 5.16 10.78 20.65
C ILE A 616 6.54 11.39 20.42
N TRP A 617 6.86 11.60 19.15
CA TRP A 617 7.89 12.51 18.67
C TRP A 617 7.23 13.81 18.20
N ALA A 618 6.88 14.68 19.14
CA ALA A 618 6.11 15.91 18.88
C ALA A 618 7.02 16.97 18.25
N ASP A 619 6.47 17.75 17.32
CA ASP A 619 7.20 18.74 16.51
C ASP A 619 8.46 18.17 15.83
N ALA A 620 8.54 16.84 15.64
CA ALA A 620 9.73 16.19 15.11
C ALA A 620 10.06 16.72 13.72
N ALA A 621 11.26 17.26 13.55
CA ALA A 621 11.64 17.96 12.34
C ALA A 621 13.13 17.80 12.00
N LEU A 622 13.42 17.93 10.70
CA LEU A 622 14.77 18.11 10.16
C LEU A 622 14.96 19.57 9.73
N LEU A 623 16.08 20.15 10.15
CA LEU A 623 16.38 21.58 10.07
C LEU A 623 17.76 21.80 9.43
N ARG A 624 17.87 22.83 8.58
CA ARG A 624 19.10 23.19 7.87
C ARG A 624 20.13 23.86 8.76
#